data_AF-A0AAN6WVS0-F1
#
_entry.id   AF-A0AAN6WVS0-F1
#
_cell.length_a   1.000
_cell.length_b   1.000
_cell.length_c   1.000
_cell.angle_alpha   90.00
_cell.angle_beta   90.00
_cell.angle_gamma   90.00
#
_symmetry.space_group_name_H-M   'P 1'
#
loop_
_entity.id
_entity.type
_entity.pdbx_description
1 polymer ?
#
loop_
_entity_poly.entity_id
_entity_poly.type
_entity_poly.pdbx_seq_one_letter_code
_entity_poly.pdbx_strand_id
1 'polypeptide(L)'
;MHLMIVPQADGTRQYTLKKVIDGQVTKSAHPARFSPDDKWSRYRVAMRKRYAPLLAAAAAAAKNYWLLGRESAVDGGPLGSEN
;
A
#
# COMPACT_ATOMS: atom_id res chain seq x y z
N MET A 1 14.03 -2.31 -17.55
CA MET A 1 12.94 -1.30 -17.63
C MET A 1 13.28 -0.12 -16.73
N HIS A 2 13.27 1.10 -17.27
CA HIS A 2 13.66 2.31 -16.52
C HIS A 2 12.47 3.07 -15.93
N LEU A 3 11.26 2.86 -16.46
CA LEU A 3 10.07 3.54 -15.98
C LEU A 3 9.64 2.99 -14.61
N MET A 4 9.55 3.90 -13.65
CA MET A 4 9.17 3.65 -12.28
C MET A 4 7.84 4.34 -11.95
N ILE A 5 7.19 3.89 -10.89
CA ILE A 5 5.86 4.32 -10.46
C ILE A 5 5.81 4.52 -8.94
N VAL A 6 5.11 5.57 -8.53
CA VAL A 6 4.69 5.83 -7.15
C VAL A 6 3.15 5.91 -7.13
N PRO A 7 2.45 5.10 -6.31
CA PRO A 7 1.00 5.22 -6.16
C PRO A 7 0.66 6.46 -5.33
N GLN A 8 -0.27 7.27 -5.82
CA GLN A 8 -0.76 8.47 -5.13
C GLN A 8 -2.05 8.16 -4.35
N ALA A 9 -2.41 9.01 -3.38
CA ALA A 9 -3.57 8.82 -2.51
C ALA A 9 -4.91 8.90 -3.28
N ASP A 10 -4.93 9.63 -4.39
CA ASP A 10 -6.07 9.78 -5.32
C ASP A 10 -6.27 8.56 -6.24
N GLY A 11 -5.42 7.53 -6.13
CA GLY A 11 -5.44 6.35 -6.99
C GLY A 11 -4.76 6.56 -8.35
N THR A 12 -4.21 7.74 -8.61
CA THR A 12 -3.40 8.00 -9.80
C THR A 12 -1.98 7.45 -9.62
N ARG A 13 -1.25 7.44 -10.74
CA ARG A 13 0.09 6.86 -10.84
C ARG A 13 1.06 7.94 -11.28
N GLN A 14 2.00 8.29 -10.42
CA GLN A 14 3.07 9.21 -10.78
C GLN A 14 4.23 8.43 -11.38
N TYR A 15 4.57 8.73 -12.63
CA TYR A 15 5.67 8.09 -13.34
C TYR A 15 6.98 8.86 -13.15
N THR A 16 8.08 8.13 -13.07
CA THR A 16 9.40 8.71 -12.84
C THR A 16 10.50 7.77 -13.34
N LEU A 17 11.71 8.29 -13.52
CA LEU A 17 12.91 7.47 -13.76
C LEU A 17 13.76 7.31 -12.49
N LYS A 18 13.45 8.07 -11.43
CA LYS A 18 14.16 8.01 -10.15
C LYS A 18 13.85 6.72 -9.39
N LYS A 19 14.85 6.15 -8.73
CA LYS A 19 14.71 4.92 -7.92
C LYS A 19 14.22 5.19 -6.50
N VAL A 20 14.42 6.40 -6.00
CA VAL A 20 13.98 6.85 -4.69
C VAL A 20 13.41 8.25 -4.82
N ILE A 21 12.26 8.49 -4.21
CA ILE A 21 11.62 9.80 -4.08
C ILE A 21 11.20 9.93 -2.60
N ASP A 22 11.61 11.02 -1.95
CA ASP A 22 11.22 11.33 -0.56
C ASP A 22 11.45 10.16 0.42
N GLY A 23 12.57 9.45 0.26
CA GLY A 23 12.93 8.27 1.06
C GLY A 23 12.16 6.98 0.70
N GLN A 24 11.18 7.03 -0.19
CA GLN A 24 10.43 5.86 -0.66
C GLN A 24 11.04 5.26 -1.93
N VAL A 25 11.22 3.94 -1.93
CA VAL A 25 11.70 3.20 -3.10
C VAL A 25 10.57 3.07 -4.12
N THR A 26 10.84 3.54 -5.35
CA THR A 26 9.86 3.50 -6.43
C THR A 26 9.75 2.08 -7.00
N LYS A 27 8.55 1.72 -7.51
CA LYS A 27 8.28 0.39 -8.08
C LYS A 27 8.44 0.41 -9.60
N SER A 28 8.62 -0.74 -10.25
CA SER A 28 8.61 -0.79 -11.72
C SER A 28 7.20 -0.54 -12.24
N ALA A 29 7.08 0.33 -13.25
CA ALA A 29 5.79 0.59 -13.90
C ALA A 29 5.31 -0.60 -14.74
N HIS A 30 6.23 -1.49 -15.14
CA HIS A 30 5.94 -2.62 -15.99
C HIS A 30 5.63 -3.88 -15.17
N PRO A 31 4.65 -4.70 -15.61
CA PRO A 31 4.35 -5.97 -14.96
C PRO A 31 5.51 -6.96 -15.11
N ALA A 32 5.54 -7.97 -14.23
CA ALA A 32 6.45 -9.10 -14.40
C ALA A 32 6.18 -9.82 -15.72
N ARG A 33 7.24 -10.31 -16.37
CA ARG A 33 7.12 -11.02 -17.65
C ARG A 33 6.29 -12.29 -17.47
N PHE A 34 5.27 -12.46 -18.31
CA PHE A 34 4.53 -13.71 -18.39
C PHE A 34 5.35 -14.77 -19.12
N SER A 35 5.39 -15.98 -18.56
CA SER A 35 6.00 -17.15 -19.20
C SER A 35 4.99 -18.30 -19.12
N PRO A 36 4.59 -18.91 -20.24
CA PRO A 36 3.64 -20.04 -20.23
C PRO A 36 4.12 -21.23 -19.40
N ASP A 37 5.43 -21.41 -19.33
CA ASP A 37 6.16 -22.47 -18.64
C ASP A 37 6.64 -22.07 -17.22
N ASP A 38 6.01 -21.08 -16.59
CA ASP A 38 6.40 -20.60 -15.25
C ASP A 38 6.35 -21.70 -14.18
N LYS A 39 7.53 -22.26 -13.88
CA LYS A 39 7.76 -23.28 -12.85
C LYS A 39 7.28 -22.87 -11.46
N TRP A 40 7.17 -21.58 -11.17
CA TRP A 40 6.81 -21.05 -9.86
C TRP A 40 5.32 -20.71 -9.71
N SER A 41 4.52 -20.92 -10.75
CA SER A 41 3.07 -20.66 -10.76
C SER A 41 2.32 -21.32 -9.59
N ARG A 42 2.58 -22.60 -9.30
CA ARG A 42 1.99 -23.34 -8.18
C ARG A 42 2.25 -22.67 -6.83
N TYR A 43 3.48 -22.20 -6.60
CA TYR A 43 3.87 -21.55 -5.34
C TYR A 43 3.18 -20.20 -5.17
N ARG A 44 3.08 -19.42 -6.26
CA ARG A 44 2.36 -18.13 -6.27
C ARG A 44 0.88 -18.31 -5.91
N VAL A 45 0.22 -19.33 -6.47
CA VAL A 45 -1.17 -19.67 -6.14
C VAL A 45 -1.31 -20.13 -4.69
N ALA A 46 -0.40 -20.99 -4.21
CA ALA A 46 -0.41 -21.47 -2.83
C ALA A 46 -0.25 -20.32 -1.82
N MET A 47 0.69 -19.39 -2.05
CA MET A 47 0.85 -18.20 -1.22
C MET A 47 -0.42 -17.34 -1.21
N ARG A 48 -1.02 -17.07 -2.38
CA ARG A 48 -2.27 -16.30 -2.46
C ARG A 48 -3.39 -16.97 -1.67
N LYS A 49 -3.58 -18.29 -1.81
CA LYS A 49 -4.64 -19.03 -1.10
C LYS A 49 -4.45 -19.01 0.42
N ARG A 50 -3.21 -19.09 0.92
CA ARG A 50 -2.92 -19.09 2.36
C ARG A 50 -3.08 -17.71 3.01
N TYR A 51 -2.54 -16.66 2.39
CA TYR A 51 -2.43 -15.36 3.04
C TYR A 51 -3.51 -14.35 2.66
N ALA A 52 -4.18 -14.50 1.51
CA ALA A 52 -5.24 -13.57 1.14
C ALA A 52 -6.38 -13.49 2.18
N PRO A 53 -6.87 -14.62 2.76
CA PRO A 53 -7.90 -14.55 3.80
C PRO A 53 -7.41 -13.84 5.07
N LEU A 54 -6.15 -14.06 5.47
CA LEU A 54 -5.56 -13.43 6.65
C LEU A 54 -5.42 -11.92 6.47
N LEU A 55 -4.98 -11.48 5.29
CA LEU A 55 -4.89 -10.05 4.96
C LEU A 55 -6.28 -9.40 4.89
N ALA A 56 -7.28 -10.11 4.37
CA ALA A 56 -8.66 -9.62 4.35
C ALA A 56 -9.24 -9.48 5.76
N ALA A 57 -9.02 -10.46 6.64
CA ALA A 57 -9.44 -10.42 8.03
C ALA A 57 -8.73 -9.31 8.82
N ALA A 58 -7.41 -9.15 8.65
CA ALA A 58 -6.66 -8.08 9.28
C ALA A 58 -7.13 -6.69 8.82
N ALA A 59 -7.42 -6.53 7.52
CA ALA A 59 -7.99 -5.29 6.98
C ALA A 59 -9.40 -5.01 7.52
N ALA A 60 -10.23 -6.03 7.71
CA ALA A 60 -11.55 -5.89 8.33
C ALA A 60 -11.45 -5.47 9.81
N ALA A 61 -10.54 -6.08 10.57
CA ALA A 61 -10.28 -5.72 11.96
C ALA A 61 -9.83 -4.26 12.09
N ALA A 62 -8.90 -3.80 11.23
CA ALA A 62 -8.43 -2.41 11.25
C ALA A 62 -9.57 -1.39 11.02
N LYS A 63 -10.55 -1.70 10.17
CA LYS A 63 -11.72 -0.83 9.93
C LYS A 63 -12.62 -0.71 11.17
N ASN A 64 -12.75 -1.78 11.95
CA ASN A 64 -13.57 -1.78 13.16
C ASN A 64 -12.96 -0.91 14.28
N TYR A 65 -11.63 -0.86 14.39
CA TYR A 65 -10.94 0.02 15.35
C TYR A 65 -11.08 1.50 15.00
N TRP A 66 -11.02 1.86 13.71
CA TRP A 66 -11.23 3.23 13.25
C TRP A 66 -12.65 3.75 13.50
N LEU A 67 -13.66 2.86 13.51
CA LEU A 67 -15.05 3.25 13.74
C LEU A 67 -15.37 3.45 15.23
N LEU A 68 -14.68 2.74 16.13
CA LEU A 68 -14.90 2.83 17.59
C LEU A 68 -14.17 4.02 18.24
N GLY A 69 -13.19 4.63 17.56
CA GLY A 69 -12.36 5.72 18.09
C GLY A 69 -12.87 7.14 17.88
N ARG A 70 -14.08 7.35 17.34
CA ARG A 70 -14.59 8.69 16.97
C ARG A 70 -15.45 9.36 18.06
N GLU A 71 -15.74 8.70 19.18
CA GLU A 71 -16.64 9.24 20.22
C GLU A 71 -15.95 9.92 21.42
N SER A 72 -14.61 10.03 21.47
CA SER A 72 -13.92 10.52 22.67
C SER A 72 -12.82 11.57 22.47
N ALA A 73 -12.98 12.50 21.53
CA ALA A 73 -12.13 13.70 21.47
C ALA A 73 -12.98 14.95 21.21
N VAL A 74 -13.78 15.27 22.22
CA VAL A 74 -14.39 16.59 22.42
C VAL A 74 -13.33 17.47 23.10
N ASP A 75 -13.19 18.70 22.62
CA ASP A 75 -12.57 19.87 23.26
C ASP A 75 -11.03 20.01 23.39
N GLY A 76 -10.48 21.02 22.68
CA GLY A 76 -9.17 21.61 22.95
C GLY A 76 -8.54 22.33 21.74
N GLY A 77 -8.85 23.62 21.56
CA GLY A 77 -8.38 24.47 20.45
C GLY A 77 -6.86 24.80 20.43
N PRO A 78 -6.40 25.64 19.48
CA PRO A 78 -4.99 25.75 19.12
C PRO A 78 -4.23 26.66 20.09
N LEU A 79 -3.13 26.16 20.64
CA LEU A 79 -2.02 26.95 21.17
C LEU A 79 -0.94 26.87 20.07
N GLY A 80 -0.69 27.92 19.29
CA GLY A 80 -0.13 29.17 19.76
C GLY A 80 1.33 29.18 19.32
N SER A 81 1.64 30.04 18.35
CA SER A 81 3.00 30.34 17.90
C SER A 81 3.87 30.77 19.08
N GLU A 82 5.13 30.33 19.12
CA GLU A 82 6.28 31.20 19.43
C GLU A 82 7.61 30.45 19.26
N ASN A 83 8.51 31.15 18.55
CA ASN A 83 9.97 31.03 18.39
C ASN A 83 10.55 29.86 17.59
#